data_AF-A0A7L3EYA6-F1
#
_entry.id   AF-A0A7L3EYA6-F1
#
_cell.length_a   1.000
_cell.length_b   1.000
_cell.length_c   1.000
_cell.angle_alpha   90.00
_cell.angle_beta   90.00
_cell.angle_gamma   90.00
#
_symmetry.space_group_name_H-M   'P 1'
#
loop_
_entity.id
_entity.type
_entity.pdbx_description
1 polymer ?
#
loop_
_entity_poly.entity_id
_entity_poly.type
_entity_poly.pdbx_seq_one_letter_code
_entity_poly.pdbx_strand_id
1 'polypeptide(L)' 'LAVSGASVSGLALTPLLHLALDSYGWRGAFLLLSSVCLHLVPAAALLRPPPETLREPRQAQPETQPENQAQT' A
#
# COMPACT_ATOMS: atom_id res chain seq x y z
N LEU A 1 8.45 4.04 -7.92
CA LEU A 1 8.61 3.56 -6.52
C LEU A 1 8.14 2.11 -6.34
N ALA A 2 6.93 1.73 -6.77
CA ALA A 2 6.43 0.35 -6.64
C ALA A 2 7.30 -0.72 -7.35
N VAL A 3 7.81 -0.43 -8.55
CA VAL A 3 8.66 -1.39 -9.29
C VAL A 3 10.02 -1.62 -8.61
N SER A 4 10.58 -0.59 -7.97
CA SER A 4 11.88 -0.66 -7.29
C SER A 4 11.80 -1.46 -5.98
N GLY A 5 10.70 -1.34 -5.24
CA GLY A 5 10.49 -2.12 -4.01
C GLY A 5 10.27 -3.61 -4.29
N ALA A 6 9.60 -3.96 -5.39
CA ALA A 6 9.40 -5.36 -5.77
C ALA A 6 10.73 -6.05 -6.12
N SER A 7 11.64 -5.38 -6.83
CA SER A 7 12.95 -5.92 -7.17
C SER A 7 13.84 -6.11 -5.94
N VAL A 8 13.87 -5.14 -5.02
CA VAL A 8 14.67 -5.22 -3.78
C VAL A 8 14.21 -6.39 -2.91
N SER A 9 12.89 -6.58 -2.76
CA SER A 9 12.33 -7.70 -2.01
C SER A 9 12.70 -9.04 -2.64
N GLY A 10 12.64 -9.16 -3.97
CA GLY A 10 13.06 -10.39 -4.67
C GLY A 10 14.53 -10.73 -4.43
N LEU A 11 15.42 -9.74 -4.54
CA LEU A 11 16.86 -9.91 -4.31
C LEU A 11 17.20 -10.26 -2.87
N ALA A 12 16.50 -9.69 -1.89
CA ALA A 12 16.70 -10.00 -0.48
C ALA A 12 16.09 -11.36 -0.09
N LEU A 13 14.96 -11.73 -0.70
CA LEU A 13 14.23 -12.97 -0.40
C LEU A 13 14.98 -14.21 -0.90
N THR A 14 15.72 -14.13 -2.01
CA THR A 14 16.52 -15.24 -2.53
C THR A 14 17.55 -15.79 -1.52
N PRO A 15 18.51 -15.00 -1.00
CA PRO A 15 19.47 -15.50 -0.01
C PRO A 15 18.80 -15.82 1.33
N LEU A 16 17.78 -15.06 1.73
CA LEU A 16 17.06 -15.28 2.99
C LEU A 16 16.31 -16.62 3.00
N LEU A 17 15.66 -16.97 1.90
CA LEU A 17 14.99 -18.25 1.72
C LEU A 17 16.00 -19.39 1.66
N HIS A 18 17.13 -19.19 0.97
CA HIS A 18 18.18 -20.20 0.87
C HIS A 18 18.75 -20.52 2.27
N LEU A 19 19.05 -19.49 3.07
CA LEU A 19 19.55 -19.64 4.43
C LEU A 19 18.51 -20.28 5.37
N ALA A 20 17.23 -19.91 5.25
CA ALA A 20 16.16 -20.48 6.05
C ALA A 20 15.92 -21.97 5.73
N LEU A 21 15.98 -22.34 4.45
CA LEU A 21 15.88 -23.74 4.01
C LEU A 21 17.10 -24.56 4.46
N ASP A 22 18.29 -23.99 4.37
CA ASP A 22 19.54 -24.67 4.72
C ASP A 22 19.71 -24.85 6.23
N SER A 23 19.30 -23.85 7.04
CA SER A 23 19.42 -23.89 8.50
C SER A 23 18.25 -24.56 9.23
N TYR A 24 17.01 -24.44 8.75
CA TYR A 24 15.80 -24.90 9.46
C TYR A 24 14.99 -25.96 8.71
N GLY A 25 15.42 -26.33 7.50
CA GLY A 25 14.68 -27.22 6.64
C GLY A 25 13.35 -26.64 6.15
N TRP A 26 12.61 -27.47 5.42
CA TRP A 26 11.42 -27.12 4.65
C TRP A 26 10.31 -26.60 5.55
N ARG A 27 10.14 -27.19 6.73
CA ARG A 27 9.08 -26.83 7.68
C ARG A 27 9.32 -25.47 8.35
N GLY A 28 10.57 -25.14 8.68
CA GLY A 28 10.93 -23.87 9.31
C GLY A 28 10.87 -22.70 8.33
N ALA A 29 11.28 -22.92 7.08
CA ALA A 29 11.23 -21.89 6.04
C ALA A 29 9.80 -21.37 5.78
N PHE A 30 8.80 -22.27 5.71
CA PHE A 30 7.39 -21.85 5.53
C PHE A 30 6.83 -21.06 6.72
N LEU A 31 7.25 -21.38 7.95
CA LEU A 31 6.83 -20.63 9.14
C LEU A 31 7.43 -19.22 9.17
N LEU A 32 8.72 -19.10 8.82
CA LEU A 32 9.40 -17.80 8.76
C LEU A 32 8.80 -16.90 7.67
N LEU A 33 8.54 -17.48 6.48
CA LEU A 33 7.91 -16.77 5.38
C LEU A 33 6.50 -16.28 5.75
N SER A 34 5.71 -17.09 6.44
CA SER A 34 4.38 -16.70 6.92
C SER A 34 4.43 -15.54 7.91
N SER A 35 5.40 -15.54 8.85
CA SER A 35 5.59 -14.45 9.82
C SER A 35 5.91 -13.10 9.15
N VAL A 36 6.80 -13.12 8.14
CA VAL A 36 7.14 -11.93 7.35
C VAL A 36 5.92 -11.44 6.57
N CYS A 37 5.19 -12.34 5.90
CA CYS A 37 3.96 -12.00 5.19
C CYS A 37 2.91 -11.38 6.12
N LEU A 38 2.73 -11.92 7.33
CA LEU A 38 1.77 -11.40 8.30
C LEU A 38 2.11 -9.98 8.76
N HIS A 39 3.39 -9.62 8.86
CA HIS A 39 3.84 -8.25 9.15
C HIS A 39 3.72 -7.32 7.93
N LEU A 40 3.92 -7.84 6.71
CA LEU A 40 3.82 -7.05 5.48
C LEU A 40 2.39 -6.64 5.14
N VAL A 41 1.40 -7.48 5.45
CA VAL A 41 -0.03 -7.21 5.19
C VAL A 41 -0.52 -5.90 5.82
N PRO A 42 -0.36 -5.65 7.13
CA PRO A 42 -0.78 -4.39 7.75
C PRO A 42 0.04 -3.20 7.25
N ALA A 43 1.35 -3.37 7.00
CA ALA A 43 2.18 -2.33 6.41
C ALA A 43 1.71 -1.93 5.00
N ALA A 44 1.34 -2.92 4.17
CA ALA A 44 0.77 -2.70 2.84
C ALA A 44 -0.65 -2.11 2.91
N ALA A 45 -1.44 -2.49 3.91
CA ALA A 45 -2.76 -1.91 4.15
C ALA A 45 -2.69 -0.43 4.57
N LEU A 46 -1.68 -0.06 5.36
CA LEU A 46 -1.38 1.35 5.72
C LEU A 46 -0.86 2.14 4.52
N LEU A 47 -0.05 1.51 3.68
CA LEU A 47 0.47 2.13 2.44
C LEU A 47 -0.59 2.27 1.36
N ARG A 48 -1.74 1.58 1.47
CA ARG A 48 -2.88 1.77 0.60
C ARG A 48 -3.57 3.06 1.03
N PRO A 49 -3.42 4.18 0.29
CA PRO A 49 -4.17 5.39 0.60
C PRO A 49 -5.67 5.03 0.61
N PRO A 50 -6.47 5.62 1.54
CA PRO A 50 -7.90 5.38 1.55
C PRO A 50 -8.46 5.65 0.15
N PRO A 51 -9.31 4.77 -0.40
CA PRO A 51 -9.92 5.01 -1.70
C PRO A 51 -10.58 6.40 -1.66
N GLU A 52 -10.23 7.27 -2.61
CA GLU A 52 -10.81 8.61 -2.82
C GLU A 52 -12.35 8.58 -3.05
N THR A 53 -13.01 7.44 -2.85
CA THR A 53 -14.47 7.31 -2.91
C THR A 53 -15.17 7.92 -1.69
N LEU A 54 -14.42 8.39 -0.68
CA LEU A 54 -14.90 9.31 0.37
C LEU A 54 -14.52 10.77 0.10
N ARG A 55 -14.02 11.10 -1.10
CA ARG A 55 -13.98 12.49 -1.56
C ARG A 55 -15.43 12.89 -1.85
N GLU A 56 -16.06 13.49 -0.83
CA GLU A 56 -17.31 14.21 -0.92
C GLU A 56 -17.44 14.92 -2.29
N PRO A 57 -18.62 14.85 -2.95
CA PRO A 57 -18.96 15.66 -4.13
C PRO A 57 -18.96 17.20 -3.89
N ARG A 58 -18.26 17.71 -2.87
CA ARG A 58 -18.38 19.10 -2.40
C ARG A 58 -17.38 20.08 -3.03
N GLN A 59 -16.43 19.63 -3.86
CA GLN A 59 -15.45 20.54 -4.48
C GLN A 59 -15.47 20.50 -6.00
N ALA A 60 -16.55 21.00 -6.60
CA ALA A 60 -16.53 21.83 -7.81
C ALA A 60 -17.96 22.27 -8.19
N GLN A 61 -18.70 22.86 -7.25
CA GLN A 61 -19.70 23.84 -7.64
C GLN A 61 -19.01 25.20 -7.46
N PRO A 62 -18.56 25.85 -8.54
CA PRO A 62 -18.43 27.29 -8.50
C PRO A 62 -19.85 27.83 -8.36
N GLU A 63 -20.35 27.89 -7.13
CA GLU A 63 -21.46 28.75 -6.70
C GLU A 63 -21.03 30.20 -6.90
N THR A 64 -20.83 30.60 -8.15
CA THR A 64 -20.78 32.01 -8.57
C THR A 64 -22.21 32.40 -8.88
N GLN A 65 -23.05 32.39 -7.85
CA GLN A 65 -24.32 33.10 -7.88
C GLN A 65 -24.43 33.94 -6.60
N PRO A 66 -23.89 35.18 -6.61
CA PRO A 66 -24.68 36.31 -6.17
C PRO A 66 -25.64 36.61 -7.34
N GLU A 67 -26.91 36.22 -7.31
CA GLU A 67 -27.92 36.84 -6.46
C GLU A 67 -27.52 38.30 -6.17
N ASN A 68 -28.20 39.24 -6.83
CA ASN A 68 -28.13 40.68 -6.57
C ASN A 68 -27.07 41.51 -7.33
N GLN A 69 -27.13 41.49 -8.67
CA GLN A 69 -27.01 42.72 -9.46
C GLN A 69 -28.36 43.04 -10.09
N ALA A 70 -29.33 43.36 -9.24
CA ALA A 70 -30.25 44.43 -9.61
C ALA A 70 -29.43 45.73 -9.72
N GLN A 71 -29.85 46.66 -10.58
CA GLN A 71 -29.39 48.05 -10.70
C GLN A 71 -28.34 48.35 -11.80
N THR A 72 -28.77 48.46 -13.07
CA THR A 72 -28.94 49.73 -13.84
C THR A 72 -29.32 49.43 -15.28
#